data_AF-A0A9D9TE22-F1
#
_entry.id   AF-A0A9D9TE22-F1
#
_cell.length_a   1.000
_cell.length_b   1.000
_cell.length_c   1.000
_cell.angle_alpha   90.00
_cell.angle_beta   90.00
_cell.angle_gamma   90.00
#
_symmetry.space_group_name_H-M   'P 1'
#
loop_
_entity.id
_entity.type
_entity.pdbx_description
1 polymer ?
#
loop_
_entity_poly.entity_id
_entity_poly.type
_entity_poly.pdbx_seq_one_letter_code
_entity_poly.pdbx_strand_id
1 'polypeptide(L)'
;MKKHKVFYPIIIGVAVAVGIFLGSTYTRHAAESHTGSSSSSSNAGNKFDDIMYYLNNNYVDTIDKNALVEEFIPQILKSLDPHSAYLTPEEVAESAADLQGSFSGIGVQ
;
A
#
# COMPACT_ATOMS: atom_id res chain seq x y z
N MET A 1 13.78 -2.54 -62.07
CA MET A 1 12.52 -2.00 -61.49
C MET A 1 11.90 -3.04 -60.53
N LYS A 2 12.27 -3.03 -59.22
CA LYS A 2 11.67 -3.88 -58.17
C LYS A 2 11.74 -3.22 -56.77
N LYS A 3 11.50 -1.90 -56.68
CA LYS A 3 11.59 -1.16 -55.40
C LYS A 3 10.28 -1.14 -54.57
N HIS A 4 9.15 -1.58 -55.15
CA HIS A 4 7.85 -1.55 -54.47
C HIS A 4 7.60 -2.72 -53.51
N LYS A 5 8.32 -3.85 -53.64
CA LYS A 5 8.12 -5.01 -52.75
C LYS A 5 8.70 -4.83 -51.35
N VAL A 6 9.67 -3.92 -51.18
CA VAL A 6 10.29 -3.60 -49.88
C VAL A 6 9.45 -2.61 -49.08
N PHE A 7 8.49 -1.92 -49.71
CA PHE A 7 7.66 -0.90 -49.05
C PHE A 7 6.51 -1.51 -48.24
N TYR A 8 5.95 -2.63 -48.69
CA TYR A 8 4.88 -3.35 -47.97
C TYR A 8 5.27 -3.79 -46.54
N PRO A 9 6.43 -4.44 -46.29
CA PRO A 9 6.80 -4.82 -44.93
C PRO A 9 7.07 -3.60 -44.03
N ILE A 10 7.55 -2.48 -44.60
CA ILE A 10 7.78 -1.24 -43.83
C ILE A 10 6.45 -0.61 -43.39
N ILE A 11 5.45 -0.55 -44.27
CA ILE A 11 4.13 0.00 -43.92
C ILE A 11 3.48 -0.85 -42.81
N ILE A 12 3.57 -2.18 -42.90
CA ILE A 12 3.01 -3.09 -41.89
C ILE A 12 3.71 -2.88 -40.54
N GLY A 13 5.03 -2.75 -40.54
CA GLY A 13 5.80 -2.48 -39.31
C GLY A 13 5.40 -1.16 -38.64
N VAL A 14 5.23 -0.09 -39.44
CA VAL A 14 4.79 1.21 -38.93
C VAL A 14 3.36 1.14 -38.38
N ALA A 15 2.45 0.46 -39.06
CA ALA A 15 1.07 0.29 -38.59
C ALA A 15 0.99 -0.47 -37.26
N VAL A 16 1.78 -1.52 -37.08
CA VAL A 16 1.86 -2.28 -35.82
C VAL A 16 2.47 -1.43 -34.71
N ALA A 17 3.55 -0.70 -34.98
CA ALA A 17 4.18 0.19 -33.99
C ALA A 17 3.21 1.27 -33.51
N VAL A 18 2.47 1.89 -34.44
CA VAL A 18 1.44 2.88 -34.13
C VAL A 18 0.30 2.25 -33.34
N GLY A 19 -0.17 1.06 -33.74
CA GLY A 19 -1.21 0.32 -33.00
C GLY A 19 -0.82 0.00 -31.57
N ILE A 20 0.42 -0.45 -31.33
CA ILE A 20 0.94 -0.71 -29.98
C ILE A 20 1.12 0.60 -29.20
N PHE A 21 1.57 1.68 -29.85
CA PHE A 21 1.75 2.98 -29.20
C PHE A 21 0.41 3.60 -28.76
N LEU A 22 -0.61 3.61 -29.63
CA LEU A 22 -1.95 4.03 -29.26
C LEU A 22 -2.62 3.06 -28.27
N GLY A 23 -2.46 1.75 -28.45
CA GLY A 23 -3.01 0.75 -27.53
C GLY A 23 -2.43 0.85 -26.12
N SER A 24 -1.11 1.06 -26.00
CA SER A 24 -0.43 1.20 -24.70
C SER A 24 -0.79 2.49 -23.97
N THR A 25 -0.98 3.61 -24.68
CA THR A 25 -1.38 4.88 -24.07
C THR A 25 -2.84 4.87 -23.60
N TYR A 26 -3.76 4.27 -24.35
CA TYR A 26 -5.15 4.08 -23.92
C TYR A 26 -5.30 3.07 -22.78
N THR A 27 -4.54 1.96 -22.83
CA THR A 27 -4.52 0.98 -21.75
C THR A 27 -3.96 1.58 -20.47
N ARG A 28 -2.94 2.45 -20.55
CA ARG A 28 -2.36 3.12 -19.39
C ARG A 28 -3.32 4.11 -18.72
N HIS A 29 -4.07 4.91 -19.47
CA HIS A 29 -5.06 5.81 -18.85
C HIS A 29 -6.29 5.07 -18.28
N ALA A 30 -6.68 3.93 -18.87
CA ALA A 30 -7.70 3.06 -18.25
C ALA A 30 -7.18 2.30 -17.02
N ALA A 31 -5.86 2.09 -16.94
CA ALA A 31 -5.18 1.48 -15.80
C ALA A 31 -4.82 2.51 -14.70
N GLU A 32 -4.82 3.81 -14.99
CA GLU A 32 -4.58 4.89 -14.03
C GLU A 32 -5.72 5.10 -13.02
N SER A 33 -6.90 4.52 -13.24
CA SER A 33 -7.94 4.49 -12.20
C SER A 33 -7.71 3.42 -11.14
N HIS A 34 -7.03 2.29 -11.43
CA HIS A 34 -6.80 1.22 -10.45
C HIS A 34 -5.71 0.21 -10.86
N THR A 35 -4.46 0.63 -11.11
CA THR A 35 -3.35 -0.35 -11.14
C THR A 35 -2.09 0.23 -10.52
N GLY A 36 -1.92 -0.02 -9.22
CA GLY A 36 -0.63 -0.48 -8.75
C GLY A 36 -0.20 -1.66 -9.61
N SER A 37 1.08 -1.75 -9.93
CA SER A 37 1.66 -2.82 -10.75
C SER A 37 1.44 -4.20 -10.11
N SER A 38 0.27 -4.80 -10.33
CA SER A 38 -0.08 -6.15 -9.89
C SER A 38 0.45 -7.16 -10.89
N SER A 39 1.76 -7.41 -10.81
CA SER A 39 2.31 -8.69 -11.24
C SER A 39 1.69 -9.77 -10.34
N SER A 40 0.65 -10.44 -10.86
CA SER A 40 0.29 -11.83 -10.61
C SER A 40 0.76 -12.45 -9.28
N SER A 41 -0.01 -12.30 -8.19
CA SER A 41 -0.19 -13.36 -7.18
C SER A 41 -1.24 -12.95 -6.13
N SER A 42 -2.17 -13.86 -5.83
CA SER A 42 -3.14 -13.84 -4.73
C SER A 42 -4.36 -12.90 -4.84
N ASN A 43 -5.50 -13.47 -5.22
CA ASN A 43 -6.86 -12.93 -4.99
C ASN A 43 -7.24 -12.90 -3.48
N ALA A 44 -6.25 -12.73 -2.59
CA ALA A 44 -6.40 -12.59 -1.15
C ALA A 44 -5.69 -11.32 -0.62
N GLY A 45 -5.24 -10.45 -1.54
CA GLY A 45 -4.65 -9.16 -1.25
C GLY A 45 -5.69 -8.18 -0.73
N ASN A 46 -5.89 -8.25 0.58
CA ASN A 46 -6.11 -7.09 1.45
C ASN A 46 -7.51 -6.47 1.42
N LYS A 47 -8.51 -7.25 1.89
CA LYS A 47 -9.79 -6.70 2.37
C LYS A 47 -9.60 -5.50 3.33
N PHE A 48 -8.47 -5.48 4.05
CA PHE A 48 -8.05 -4.34 4.88
C PHE A 48 -7.75 -3.09 4.03
N ASP A 49 -7.01 -3.21 2.94
CA ASP A 49 -6.70 -2.10 2.04
C ASP A 49 -7.97 -1.59 1.36
N ASP A 50 -8.90 -2.48 0.99
CA ASP A 50 -10.20 -2.10 0.46
C ASP A 50 -10.99 -1.26 1.47
N ILE A 51 -11.08 -1.71 2.74
CA ILE A 51 -11.76 -0.95 3.80
C ILE A 51 -11.11 0.42 3.97
N MET A 52 -9.77 0.50 3.99
CA MET A 52 -9.05 1.78 4.11
C MET A 52 -9.29 2.69 2.90
N TYR A 53 -9.38 2.12 1.69
CA TYR A 53 -9.72 2.85 0.48
C TYR A 53 -11.14 3.41 0.54
N TYR A 54 -12.14 2.59 0.91
CA TYR A 54 -13.51 3.04 1.04
C TYR A 54 -13.68 4.10 2.12
N LEU A 55 -13.02 3.92 3.26
CA LEU A 55 -13.02 4.88 4.36
C LEU A 55 -12.44 6.22 3.88
N ASN A 56 -11.31 6.22 3.19
CA ASN A 56 -10.71 7.46 2.69
C ASN A 56 -11.55 8.16 1.59
N ASN A 57 -12.19 7.42 0.69
CA ASN A 57 -12.80 7.99 -0.51
C ASN A 57 -14.32 8.21 -0.42
N ASN A 58 -15.01 7.44 0.42
CA ASN A 58 -16.48 7.44 0.48
C ASN A 58 -17.02 7.92 1.83
N TYR A 59 -16.13 8.20 2.80
CA TYR A 59 -16.56 8.79 4.05
C TYR A 59 -16.73 10.30 3.91
N VAL A 60 -17.79 10.82 4.54
CA VAL A 60 -18.23 12.21 4.40
C VAL A 60 -17.29 13.18 5.13
N ASP A 61 -16.53 12.69 6.11
CA ASP A 61 -15.62 13.49 6.94
C ASP A 61 -14.14 13.13 6.69
N THR A 62 -13.25 14.08 6.94
CA THR A 62 -11.80 13.86 6.85
C THR A 62 -11.36 12.97 8.01
N ILE A 63 -10.89 11.77 7.70
CA ILE A 63 -10.40 10.83 8.71
C ILE A 63 -8.90 11.00 8.86
N ASP A 64 -8.42 11.13 10.09
CA ASP A 64 -7.00 11.02 10.39
C ASP A 64 -6.62 9.53 10.47
N LYS A 65 -5.92 9.07 9.43
CA LYS A 65 -5.46 7.68 9.33
C LYS A 65 -4.51 7.30 10.46
N ASN A 66 -3.68 8.25 10.91
CA ASN A 66 -2.70 7.97 11.96
C ASN A 66 -3.44 7.73 13.29
N ALA A 67 -4.40 8.59 13.63
CA ALA A 67 -5.21 8.41 14.82
C ALA A 67 -5.97 7.06 14.81
N LEU A 68 -6.52 6.68 13.65
CA LEU A 68 -7.21 5.41 13.50
C LEU A 68 -6.27 4.21 13.69
N VAL A 69 -5.06 4.28 13.15
CA VAL A 69 -4.06 3.21 13.28
C VAL A 69 -3.62 3.06 14.75
N GLU A 70 -3.33 4.18 15.42
CA GLU A 70 -2.96 4.21 16.84
C GLU A 70 -4.05 3.60 17.75
N GLU A 71 -5.34 3.82 17.42
CA GLU A 71 -6.46 3.24 18.17
C GLU A 71 -6.67 1.73 17.89
N PHE A 72 -6.45 1.30 16.65
CA PHE A 72 -6.74 -0.07 16.23
C PHE A 72 -5.60 -1.07 16.48
N ILE A 73 -4.33 -0.65 16.44
CA ILE A 73 -3.19 -1.55 16.68
C ILE A 73 -3.30 -2.29 18.04
N PRO A 74 -3.58 -1.63 19.18
CA PRO A 74 -3.74 -2.31 20.46
C PRO A 74 -4.83 -3.37 20.45
N GLN A 75 -5.94 -3.14 19.73
CA GLN A 75 -7.07 -4.08 19.65
C GLN A 75 -6.72 -5.32 18.82
N ILE A 76 -5.98 -5.13 17.72
CA ILE A 76 -5.51 -6.22 16.88
C ILE A 76 -4.50 -7.08 17.65
N LEU A 77 -3.53 -6.46 18.32
CA LEU A 77 -2.52 -7.17 19.11
C LEU A 77 -3.14 -7.95 20.25
N LYS A 78 -4.07 -7.36 21.00
CA LYS A 78 -4.81 -8.04 22.08
C LYS A 78 -5.57 -9.26 21.60
N SER A 79 -6.08 -9.23 20.37
CA SER A 79 -6.79 -10.36 19.76
C SER A 79 -5.86 -11.48 19.29
N LEU A 80 -4.60 -11.15 19.00
CA LEU A 80 -3.61 -12.10 18.50
C LEU A 80 -2.83 -12.77 19.64
N ASP A 81 -2.50 -11.99 20.68
CA ASP A 81 -1.81 -12.48 21.88
C ASP A 81 -2.12 -11.55 23.08
N PRO A 82 -2.68 -12.06 24.20
CA PRO A 82 -2.95 -11.28 25.40
C PRO A 82 -1.71 -10.67 26.06
N HIS A 83 -0.50 -11.13 25.72
CA HIS A 83 0.75 -10.59 26.23
C HIS A 83 1.40 -9.55 25.33
N SER A 84 0.90 -9.38 24.10
CA SER A 84 1.39 -8.35 23.19
C SER A 84 0.75 -7.01 23.54
N ALA A 85 1.58 -6.01 23.81
CA ALA A 85 1.16 -4.64 24.09
C ALA A 85 1.79 -3.68 23.07
N TYR A 86 1.03 -2.66 22.69
CA TYR A 86 1.52 -1.53 21.91
C TYR A 86 1.81 -0.37 22.86
N LEU A 87 3.00 0.20 22.75
CA LEU A 87 3.40 1.39 23.49
C LEU A 87 3.47 2.57 22.52
N THR A 88 2.71 3.61 22.83
CA THR A 88 2.79 4.88 22.11
C THR A 88 4.18 5.52 22.32
N PRO A 89 4.62 6.42 21.43
CA PRO A 89 5.89 7.12 21.59
C PRO A 89 6.05 7.84 22.94
N GLU A 90 4.95 8.35 23.49
CA GLU A 90 4.91 9.01 24.80
C GLU A 90 5.16 8.02 25.95
N GLU A 91 4.46 6.87 25.94
CA GLU A 91 4.64 5.82 26.94
C GLU A 91 6.05 5.22 26.91
N VAL A 92 6.65 5.11 25.72
CA VAL A 92 8.06 4.68 25.57
C VAL A 92 9.00 5.70 26.21
N ALA A 93 8.75 7.00 26.01
CA ALA A 93 9.57 8.05 26.59
C ALA A 93 9.43 8.10 28.12
N GLU A 94 8.22 7.95 28.65
CA GLU A 94 7.96 7.86 30.09
C GLU A 94 8.63 6.63 30.71
N SER A 95 8.46 5.46 30.10
CA SER A 95 9.10 4.22 30.57
C SER A 95 10.63 4.33 30.56
N ALA A 96 11.21 4.95 29.54
CA ALA A 96 12.65 5.19 29.47
C ALA A 96 13.14 6.19 30.53
N ALA A 97 12.31 7.18 30.87
CA ALA A 97 12.60 8.14 31.94
C ALA A 97 12.57 7.47 33.32
N ASP A 98 11.59 6.60 33.59
CA ASP A 98 11.51 5.80 34.81
C ASP A 98 12.71 4.86 34.97
N LEU A 99 13.19 4.24 33.88
CA LEU A 99 14.38 3.39 33.90
C LEU A 99 15.67 4.18 34.19
N GLN A 100 15.74 5.45 33.77
CA GLN A 100 16.85 6.36 34.09
C GLN A 100 16.72 6.95 35.51
N GLY A 101 15.50 7.09 36.02
CA GLY A 101 15.20 7.51 37.38
C GLY A 101 15.43 6.40 38.39
N SER A 102 16.67 6.26 38.88
CA SER A 102 17.07 5.46 40.06
C SER A 102 16.15 4.27 40.38
N PHE A 103 16.35 3.15 39.70
CA PHE A 103 15.65 1.89 39.96
C PHE A 103 15.92 1.41 41.41
N SER A 104 14.98 1.69 42.33
CA SER A 104 14.98 1.11 43.67
C SER A 104 14.18 -0.20 43.64
N GLY A 105 14.79 -1.26 43.12
CA GLY A 105 14.18 -2.59 43.08
C GLY A 105 14.20 -3.27 44.45
N ILE A 106 13.08 -3.87 44.88
CA ILE A 106 12.96 -4.61 46.14
C ILE A 106 13.66 -6.00 46.10
N GLY A 107 14.14 -6.45 44.94
CA GLY A 107 14.99 -7.64 44.83
C GLY A 107 14.33 -8.89 45.37
N VAL A 108 13.18 -9.27 44.81
CA VAL A 108 12.55 -10.56 45.11
C VAL A 108 12.85 -11.54 43.97
N GLN A 109 13.50 -12.65 44.31
CA GLN A 109 13.80 -13.79 43.44
C GLN A 109 13.07 -15.03 43.94
#